data_AF-A0A2G9THC8-F1
#
_entry.id   AF-A0A2G9THC8-F1
#
_cell.length_a   1.000
_cell.length_b   1.000
_cell.length_c   1.000
_cell.angle_alpha   90.00
_cell.angle_beta   90.00
_cell.angle_gamma   90.00
#
_symmetry.space_group_name_H-M   'P 1'
#
loop_
_entity.id
_entity.type
_entity.pdbx_description
1 polymer ?
#
loop_
_entity_poly.entity_id
_entity_poly.type
_entity_poly.pdbx_seq_one_letter_code
_entity_poly.pdbx_strand_id
1 'polypeptide(L)'
;GSHEMHNLHALLDQQSRLVVNPIMGLYIAAPWTTDVPLLNTKWMELMGIREQLWNFLQKQIDEHHEKSSTNDVSEDDFTFTYMREMERRRRSGEDMGYFDDWQMKMLLLDLFFAGMETTVTTLKWGFLLAVLNPKVQRRVQEELDNECAGTVVTLADRPRLPYTQATIN
;
A
#
# COMPACT_ATOMS: atom_id res chain seq x y z
N GLY A 1 13.46 5.22 -1.53
CA GLY A 1 12.79 6.12 -0.58
C GLY A 1 11.70 6.96 -1.24
N SER A 2 11.81 8.30 -1.21
CA SER A 2 10.72 9.20 -1.66
C SER A 2 10.37 9.08 -3.15
N HIS A 3 11.35 8.97 -4.06
CA HIS A 3 11.10 8.85 -5.50
C HIS A 3 10.40 7.53 -5.88
N GLU A 4 10.83 6.41 -5.30
CA GLU A 4 10.21 5.10 -5.54
C GLU A 4 8.76 5.07 -5.05
N MET A 5 8.50 5.65 -3.88
CA MET A 5 7.14 5.72 -3.33
C MET A 5 6.23 6.63 -4.18
N HIS A 6 6.74 7.75 -4.68
CA HIS A 6 6.00 8.61 -5.62
C HIS A 6 5.69 7.87 -6.92
N ASN A 7 6.65 7.11 -7.45
CA ASN A 7 6.44 6.32 -8.65
C ASN A 7 5.38 5.23 -8.44
N LEU A 8 5.46 4.50 -7.32
CA LEU A 8 4.46 3.49 -6.95
C LEU A 8 3.07 4.11 -6.83
N HIS A 9 2.94 5.23 -6.11
CA HIS A 9 1.66 5.96 -6.01
C HIS A 9 1.12 6.38 -7.38
N ALA A 10 1.98 6.88 -8.27
CA ALA A 10 1.58 7.29 -9.62
C ALA A 10 1.06 6.11 -10.46
N LEU A 11 1.72 4.95 -10.39
CA LEU A 11 1.27 3.73 -11.05
C LEU A 11 -0.10 3.26 -10.52
N LEU A 12 -0.29 3.31 -9.20
CA LEU A 12 -1.56 2.93 -8.56
C LEU A 12 -2.71 3.90 -8.92
N ASP A 13 -2.46 5.21 -8.94
CA ASP A 13 -3.44 6.21 -9.40
C ASP A 13 -3.79 6.01 -10.89
N GLN A 14 -2.80 5.76 -11.74
CA GLN A 14 -3.05 5.49 -13.16
C GLN A 14 -3.87 4.20 -13.35
N GLN A 15 -3.56 3.14 -12.60
CA GLN A 15 -4.37 1.93 -12.57
C GLN A 15 -5.82 2.23 -12.14
N SER A 16 -6.02 2.98 -11.05
CA SER A 16 -7.35 3.36 -10.53
C SER A 16 -8.19 4.08 -11.58
N ARG A 17 -7.61 5.06 -12.28
CA ARG A 17 -8.28 5.79 -13.36
C ARG A 17 -8.61 4.92 -14.57
N LEU A 18 -7.77 3.94 -14.89
CA LEU A 18 -8.02 3.04 -16.00
C LEU A 18 -9.13 2.05 -15.68
N VAL A 19 -9.13 1.45 -14.48
CA VAL A 19 -10.12 0.42 -14.12
C VAL A 19 -11.55 0.93 -14.08
N VAL A 20 -11.76 2.24 -13.82
CA VAL A 20 -13.09 2.88 -13.86
C VAL A 20 -13.54 3.29 -15.27
N ASN A 21 -12.69 3.13 -16.29
CA ASN A 21 -13.07 3.45 -17.65
C ASN A 21 -14.17 2.49 -18.15
N PRO A 22 -15.24 2.95 -18.81
CA PRO A 22 -16.32 2.09 -19.29
C PRO A 22 -15.86 0.92 -20.18
N ILE A 23 -14.77 1.10 -20.95
CA ILE A 23 -14.21 0.04 -21.79
C ILE A 23 -13.70 -1.15 -20.97
N MET A 24 -13.32 -0.94 -19.70
CA MET A 24 -12.91 -2.03 -18.81
C MET A 24 -14.09 -2.94 -18.47
N GLY A 25 -15.30 -2.38 -18.35
CA GLY A 25 -16.51 -3.18 -18.20
C GLY A 25 -16.78 -4.07 -19.41
N LEU A 26 -16.45 -3.60 -20.62
CA LEU A 26 -16.53 -4.40 -21.84
C LEU A 26 -15.54 -5.57 -21.81
N TYR A 27 -14.29 -5.36 -21.40
CA TYR A 27 -13.32 -6.46 -21.28
C TYR A 27 -13.76 -7.51 -20.25
N ILE A 28 -14.38 -7.10 -19.14
CA ILE A 28 -14.90 -8.04 -18.13
C ILE A 28 -16.06 -8.85 -18.70
N ALA A 29 -17.02 -8.20 -19.36
CA ALA A 29 -18.19 -8.87 -19.93
C ALA A 29 -17.85 -9.74 -21.15
N ALA A 30 -16.85 -9.35 -21.93
CA ALA A 30 -16.43 -10.00 -23.15
C ALA A 30 -14.90 -10.06 -23.24
N PRO A 31 -14.23 -11.02 -22.56
CA PRO A 31 -12.77 -11.08 -22.47
C PRO A 31 -12.06 -11.13 -23.81
N TRP A 32 -12.63 -11.79 -24.83
CA TRP A 32 -12.07 -11.88 -26.18
C TRP A 32 -11.82 -10.51 -26.84
N THR A 33 -12.47 -9.44 -26.37
CA THR A 33 -12.27 -8.08 -26.88
C THR A 33 -10.87 -7.53 -26.56
N THR A 34 -10.13 -8.13 -25.61
CA THR A 34 -8.74 -7.76 -25.31
C THR A 34 -7.75 -8.19 -26.41
N ASP A 35 -8.15 -9.11 -27.28
CA ASP A 35 -7.30 -9.61 -28.38
C ASP A 35 -7.54 -8.85 -29.70
N VAL A 36 -8.58 -8.02 -29.75
CA VAL A 36 -8.96 -7.29 -30.97
C VAL A 36 -8.14 -6.00 -31.09
N PRO A 37 -7.38 -5.82 -32.19
CA PRO A 37 -6.67 -4.58 -32.44
C PRO A 37 -7.61 -3.37 -32.41
N LEU A 38 -7.14 -2.24 -31.88
CA LEU A 38 -7.89 -0.98 -31.64
C LEU A 38 -8.84 -1.02 -30.43
N LEU A 39 -9.48 -2.16 -30.14
CA LEU A 39 -10.27 -2.30 -28.93
C LEU A 39 -9.38 -2.59 -27.72
N ASN A 40 -8.21 -3.20 -27.91
CA ASN A 40 -7.32 -3.59 -26.82
C ASN A 40 -6.41 -2.49 -26.26
N THR A 41 -6.48 -1.25 -26.76
CA THR A 41 -5.50 -0.19 -26.39
C THR A 41 -5.45 0.06 -24.90
N LYS A 42 -6.61 0.17 -24.23
CA LYS A 42 -6.67 0.41 -22.78
C LYS A 42 -6.28 -0.83 -21.97
N TRP A 43 -6.50 -2.02 -22.53
CA TRP A 43 -6.02 -3.26 -21.93
C TRP A 43 -4.49 -3.34 -21.96
N MET A 44 -3.86 -3.01 -23.09
CA MET A 44 -2.40 -2.95 -23.21
C MET A 44 -1.79 -1.91 -22.26
N GLU A 45 -2.43 -0.74 -22.12
CA GLU A 45 -2.02 0.27 -21.14
C GLU A 45 -2.07 -0.26 -19.70
N LEU A 46 -3.16 -0.94 -19.33
CA LEU A 46 -3.29 -1.58 -18.01
C LEU A 46 -2.22 -2.66 -17.80
N MET A 47 -1.96 -3.51 -18.79
CA MET A 47 -0.93 -4.55 -18.70
C MET A 47 0.46 -3.95 -18.53
N GLY A 48 0.78 -2.84 -19.21
CA GLY A 48 2.07 -2.15 -19.04
C GLY A 48 2.25 -1.52 -17.65
N ILE A 49 1.17 -1.07 -17.00
CA ILE A 49 1.22 -0.60 -15.60
C ILE A 49 1.40 -1.78 -14.65
N ARG A 50 0.65 -2.87 -14.87
CA ARG A 50 0.78 -4.10 -14.08
C ARG A 50 2.18 -4.69 -14.16
N GLU A 51 2.81 -4.67 -15.33
CA GLU A 51 4.19 -5.11 -15.50
C GLU A 51 5.16 -4.28 -14.67
N GLN A 52 5.02 -2.95 -14.67
CA GLN A 52 5.85 -2.07 -13.84
C GLN A 52 5.66 -2.31 -12.33
N LEU A 53 4.41 -2.47 -11.89
CA LEU A 53 4.09 -2.84 -10.51
C LEU A 53 4.68 -4.20 -10.13
N TRP A 54 4.59 -5.18 -11.04
CA TRP A 54 5.14 -6.51 -10.82
C TRP A 54 6.66 -6.50 -10.70
N ASN A 55 7.34 -5.75 -11.56
CA ASN A 55 8.78 -5.58 -11.51
C ASN A 55 9.22 -4.89 -10.22
N PHE A 56 8.45 -3.89 -9.76
CA PHE A 56 8.69 -3.24 -8.47
C PHE A 56 8.58 -4.24 -7.30
N LEU A 57 7.50 -5.01 -7.24
CA LEU A 57 7.28 -6.01 -6.17
C LEU A 57 8.32 -7.13 -6.21
N GLN A 58 8.67 -7.62 -7.41
CA GLN A 58 9.72 -8.62 -7.58
C GLN A 58 11.05 -8.11 -7.03
N LYS A 59 11.46 -6.89 -7.41
CA LYS A 59 12.69 -6.28 -6.88
C LYS A 59 12.70 -6.24 -5.36
N GLN A 60 11.58 -5.83 -4.74
CA GLN A 60 11.48 -5.82 -3.29
C GLN A 60 11.62 -7.24 -2.71
N ILE A 61 10.92 -8.22 -3.25
CA ILE A 61 11.01 -9.62 -2.80
C ILE A 61 12.44 -10.18 -2.92
N ASP A 62 13.12 -9.88 -4.02
CA ASP A 62 14.52 -10.31 -4.24
C ASP A 62 15.45 -9.72 -3.18
N GLU A 63 15.30 -8.42 -2.86
CA GLU A 63 16.05 -7.77 -1.78
C GLU A 63 15.78 -8.43 -0.41
N HIS A 64 14.56 -8.90 -0.14
CA HIS A 64 14.24 -9.62 1.10
C HIS A 64 14.86 -11.02 1.13
N HIS A 65 14.88 -11.73 -0.01
CA HIS A 65 15.58 -13.01 -0.12
C HIS A 65 17.09 -12.86 0.13
N GLU A 66 17.73 -11.83 -0.43
CA GLU A 66 19.14 -11.54 -0.20
C GLU A 66 19.43 -11.27 1.28
N LYS A 67 18.63 -10.41 1.92
CA LYS A 67 18.76 -10.12 3.38
C LYS A 67 18.51 -11.35 4.25
N SER A 68 17.55 -12.19 3.89
CA SER A 68 17.30 -13.44 4.62
C SER A 68 18.50 -14.39 4.54
N SER A 69 19.24 -14.39 3.43
CA SER A 69 20.39 -15.27 3.23
C SER A 69 21.62 -14.86 4.07
N THR A 70 21.75 -13.58 4.38
CA THR A 70 22.86 -13.02 5.17
C THR A 70 22.59 -13.04 6.68
N ASN A 71 21.43 -13.55 7.11
CA ASN A 71 20.96 -13.55 8.50
C ASN A 71 20.86 -12.13 9.11
N ASP A 72 20.79 -11.10 8.27
CA ASP A 72 20.57 -9.70 8.63
C ASP A 72 19.06 -9.41 8.69
N VAL A 73 18.36 -10.13 9.57
CA VAL A 73 16.91 -9.98 9.76
C VAL A 73 16.66 -8.97 10.88
N SER A 74 17.03 -7.71 10.63
CA SER A 74 16.80 -6.61 11.58
C SER A 74 15.35 -6.08 11.55
N GLU A 75 14.59 -6.40 10.49
CA GLU A 75 13.19 -5.98 10.31
C GLU A 75 12.31 -7.20 9.92
N ASP A 76 11.40 -7.61 10.82
CA ASP A 76 10.40 -8.67 10.57
C ASP A 76 9.13 -8.03 10.03
N ASP A 77 9.05 -7.90 8.71
CA ASP A 77 7.87 -7.39 8.01
C ASP A 77 6.97 -8.51 7.47
N PHE A 78 5.89 -8.12 6.80
CA PHE A 78 4.94 -9.04 6.19
C PHE A 78 5.61 -9.99 5.19
N THR A 79 6.56 -9.51 4.39
CA THR A 79 7.24 -10.30 3.36
C THR A 79 8.08 -11.39 4.01
N PHE A 80 8.90 -11.03 5.02
CA PHE A 80 9.68 -12.02 5.77
C PHE A 80 8.80 -13.05 6.48
N THR A 81 7.70 -12.59 7.10
CA THR A 81 6.74 -13.48 7.76
C THR A 81 6.12 -14.47 6.77
N TYR A 82 5.72 -14.01 5.59
CA TYR A 82 5.14 -14.85 4.55
C TYR A 82 6.15 -15.89 4.03
N MET A 83 7.38 -15.46 3.74
CA MET A 83 8.47 -16.36 3.31
C MET A 83 8.78 -17.43 4.36
N ARG A 84 8.83 -17.06 5.65
CA ARG A 84 9.04 -17.99 6.76
C ARG A 84 7.93 -19.02 6.87
N GLU A 85 6.68 -18.61 6.70
CA GLU A 85 5.53 -19.52 6.71
C GLU A 85 5.58 -20.49 5.53
N MET A 86 5.91 -20.01 4.32
CA MET A 86 6.13 -20.88 3.16
C MET A 86 7.22 -21.92 3.41
N GLU A 87 8.35 -21.52 3.98
CA GLU A 87 9.45 -22.43 4.29
C GLU A 87 9.08 -23.44 5.39
N ARG A 88 8.35 -23.00 6.42
CA ARG A 88 7.84 -23.88 7.48
C ARG A 88 6.94 -24.98 6.92
N ARG A 89 6.02 -24.64 6.01
CA ARG A 89 5.13 -25.61 5.35
C ARG A 89 5.89 -26.61 4.49
N ARG A 90 6.85 -26.14 3.69
CA ARG A 90 7.73 -26.99 2.88
C ARG A 90 8.49 -28.01 3.74
N ARG A 91 9.06 -27.57 4.87
CA ARG A 91 9.82 -28.45 5.78
C ARG A 91 8.96 -29.46 6.52
N SER A 92 7.74 -29.08 6.88
CA SER A 92 6.80 -29.94 7.61
C SER A 92 6.02 -30.89 6.69
N GLY A 93 6.07 -30.68 5.37
CA GLY A 93 5.25 -31.43 4.41
C GLY A 93 3.76 -31.09 4.51
N GLU A 94 3.42 -29.93 5.08
CA GLU A 94 2.05 -29.43 5.11
C GLU A 94 1.59 -29.02 3.69
N ASP A 95 0.28 -29.04 3.47
CA ASP A 95 -0.30 -28.55 2.22
C ASP A 95 0.01 -27.05 2.04
N MET A 96 0.58 -26.71 0.87
CA MET A 96 0.90 -25.33 0.53
C MET A 96 -0.37 -24.53 0.26
N GLY A 97 -1.46 -25.15 -0.21
CA GLY A 97 -2.66 -24.44 -0.63
C GLY A 97 -2.33 -23.31 -1.62
N TYR A 98 -2.67 -22.07 -1.27
CA TYR A 98 -2.37 -20.86 -2.04
C TYR A 98 -1.12 -20.10 -1.56
N PHE A 99 -0.27 -20.71 -0.73
CA PHE A 99 0.96 -20.08 -0.25
C PHE A 99 2.08 -20.25 -1.28
N ASP A 100 2.10 -19.34 -2.25
CA ASP A 100 3.14 -19.23 -3.28
C ASP A 100 3.58 -17.78 -3.50
N ASP A 101 4.64 -17.60 -4.30
CA ASP A 101 5.22 -16.28 -4.57
C ASP A 101 4.26 -15.37 -5.34
N TRP A 102 3.36 -15.95 -6.13
CA TRP A 102 2.36 -15.21 -6.87
C TRP A 102 1.33 -14.58 -5.92
N GLN A 103 0.80 -15.38 -5.00
CA GLN A 103 -0.13 -14.92 -3.98
C GLN A 103 0.52 -13.90 -3.05
N MET A 104 1.78 -14.10 -2.65
CA MET A 104 2.52 -13.11 -1.85
C MET A 104 2.54 -11.73 -2.53
N LYS A 105 2.87 -11.70 -3.82
CA LYS A 105 2.90 -10.44 -4.60
C LYS A 105 1.52 -9.81 -4.73
N MET A 106 0.47 -10.61 -4.93
CA MET A 106 -0.90 -10.10 -4.97
C MET A 106 -1.31 -9.47 -3.63
N LEU A 107 -0.97 -10.11 -2.51
CA LEU A 107 -1.26 -9.55 -1.18
C LEU A 107 -0.47 -8.26 -0.92
N LEU A 108 0.80 -8.20 -1.34
CA LEU A 108 1.59 -6.97 -1.26
C LEU A 108 0.96 -5.86 -2.10
N LEU A 109 0.57 -6.16 -3.34
CA LEU A 109 -0.10 -5.20 -4.22
C LEU A 109 -1.39 -4.67 -3.58
N ASP A 110 -2.24 -5.56 -3.06
CA ASP A 110 -3.49 -5.20 -2.39
C ASP A 110 -3.23 -4.31 -1.16
N LEU A 111 -2.25 -4.66 -0.33
CA LEU A 111 -1.88 -3.89 0.86
C LEU A 111 -1.40 -2.48 0.49
N PHE A 112 -0.52 -2.36 -0.51
CA PHE A 112 -0.03 -1.06 -0.98
C PHE A 112 -1.15 -0.24 -1.62
N PHE A 113 -1.97 -0.86 -2.47
CA PHE A 113 -3.08 -0.17 -3.14
C PHE A 113 -4.10 0.35 -2.14
N ALA A 114 -4.62 -0.53 -1.27
CA ALA A 114 -5.64 -0.18 -0.29
C ALA A 114 -5.11 0.82 0.76
N GLY A 115 -3.88 0.64 1.22
CA GLY A 115 -3.30 1.46 2.29
C GLY A 115 -2.82 2.83 1.83
N MET A 116 -2.24 2.93 0.64
CA MET A 116 -1.57 4.16 0.20
C MET A 116 -2.56 5.24 -0.22
N GLU A 117 -3.49 4.93 -1.12
CA GLU A 117 -4.41 5.93 -1.69
C GLU A 117 -5.34 6.52 -0.61
N THR A 118 -5.87 5.66 0.26
CA THR A 118 -6.79 6.05 1.35
C THR A 118 -6.09 6.91 2.40
N THR A 119 -4.89 6.51 2.83
CA THR A 119 -4.13 7.24 3.87
C THR A 119 -3.64 8.58 3.35
N VAL A 120 -3.06 8.63 2.13
CA VAL A 120 -2.61 9.89 1.51
C VAL A 120 -3.78 10.86 1.34
N THR A 121 -4.93 10.36 0.88
CA THR A 121 -6.14 11.19 0.71
C THR A 121 -6.66 11.71 2.04
N THR A 122 -6.73 10.85 3.07
CA THR A 122 -7.16 11.25 4.42
C THR A 122 -6.25 12.32 5.01
N LEU A 123 -4.92 12.16 4.88
CA LEU A 123 -3.96 13.16 5.35
C LEU A 123 -4.10 14.49 4.62
N LYS A 124 -4.30 14.48 3.29
CA LYS A 124 -4.54 15.69 2.50
C LYS A 124 -5.77 16.46 3.03
N TRP A 125 -6.87 15.75 3.28
CA TRP A 125 -8.07 16.35 3.87
C TRP A 125 -7.83 16.85 5.29
N GLY A 126 -7.16 16.07 6.13
CA GLY A 126 -6.80 16.46 7.50
C GLY A 126 -6.04 17.78 7.54
N PHE A 127 -4.98 17.92 6.72
CA PHE A 127 -4.22 19.16 6.63
C PHE A 127 -5.02 20.33 6.04
N LEU A 128 -5.81 20.07 4.99
CA LEU A 128 -6.67 21.09 4.40
C LEU A 128 -7.67 21.64 5.42
N LEU A 129 -8.35 20.75 6.15
CA LEU A 129 -9.31 21.12 7.18
C LEU A 129 -8.64 21.86 8.34
N ALA A 130 -7.42 21.48 8.73
CA ALA A 130 -6.65 22.20 9.75
C ALA A 130 -6.34 23.64 9.33
N VAL A 131 -5.86 23.85 8.09
CA VAL A 131 -5.58 25.19 7.53
C VAL A 131 -6.84 26.05 7.46
N LEU A 132 -7.97 25.46 7.07
CA LEU A 132 -9.26 26.17 7.00
C LEU A 132 -9.88 26.45 8.37
N ASN A 133 -9.45 25.74 9.43
CA ASN A 133 -9.97 25.89 10.79
C ASN A 133 -8.84 26.17 11.81
N PRO A 134 -8.21 27.37 11.79
CA PRO A 134 -7.06 27.67 12.65
C PRO A 134 -7.32 27.49 14.15
N LYS A 135 -8.58 27.65 14.59
CA LYS A 135 -8.99 27.39 15.99
C LYS A 135 -8.87 25.91 16.36
N VAL A 136 -9.27 25.02 15.45
CA VAL A 136 -9.16 23.57 15.65
C VAL A 136 -7.69 23.16 15.63
N GLN A 137 -6.93 23.65 14.64
CA GLN A 137 -5.48 23.40 14.55
C GLN A 137 -4.76 23.82 15.82
N ARG A 138 -5.01 25.04 16.32
CA ARG A 138 -4.39 25.54 17.55
C ARG A 138 -4.73 24.67 18.75
N ARG A 139 -5.99 24.25 18.89
CA ARG A 139 -6.41 23.41 20.01
C ARG A 139 -5.79 22.00 19.97
N VAL A 140 -5.60 21.42 18.78
CA VAL A 140 -4.83 20.17 18.61
C VAL A 140 -3.38 20.38 19.04
N GLN A 141 -2.75 21.47 18.60
CA GLN A 141 -1.37 21.80 18.99
C GLN A 141 -1.23 21.99 20.51
N GLU A 142 -2.14 22.74 21.14
CA GLU A 142 -2.17 22.94 22.59
C GLU A 142 -2.31 21.60 23.35
N GLU A 143 -3.17 20.68 22.89
CA GLU A 143 -3.31 19.36 23.51
C GLU A 143 -2.00 18.55 23.40
N LEU A 144 -1.39 18.53 22.21
CA LEU A 144 -0.11 17.85 21.98
C LEU A 144 1.03 18.46 22.80
N ASP A 145 1.10 19.78 22.89
CA ASP A 145 2.14 20.49 23.65
C ASP A 145 2.00 20.24 25.16
N ASN A 146 0.78 20.09 25.66
CA ASN A 146 0.54 19.83 27.08
C ASN A 146 0.80 18.36 27.45
N GLU A 147 0.37 17.41 26.61
CA GLU A 147 0.39 15.97 26.94
C GLU A 147 1.65 15.26 26.45
N CYS A 148 2.30 15.77 25.40
CA CYS A 148 3.43 15.12 24.72
C CYS A 148 4.68 16.03 24.62
N ALA A 149 4.77 17.10 25.42
CA ALA A 149 5.82 18.11 25.33
C ALA A 149 7.24 17.50 25.29
N GLY A 150 7.95 17.73 24.17
CA GLY A 150 9.37 17.40 24.03
C GLY A 150 9.69 15.94 23.69
N THR A 151 8.69 15.08 23.44
CA THR A 151 8.91 13.70 23.00
C THR A 151 8.28 13.42 21.64
N VAL A 152 8.75 12.39 20.96
CA VAL A 152 8.09 11.86 19.77
C VAL A 152 6.72 11.31 20.21
N VAL A 153 5.65 11.76 19.56
CA VAL A 153 4.29 11.25 19.81
C VAL A 153 4.22 9.78 19.37
N THR A 154 3.69 8.94 20.24
CA THR A 154 3.53 7.50 20.01
C THR A 154 2.06 7.08 20.14
N LEU A 155 1.75 5.85 19.74
CA LEU A 155 0.40 5.29 19.93
C LEU A 155 0.01 5.14 21.41
N ALA A 156 0.99 5.08 22.33
CA ALA A 156 0.71 5.01 23.77
C ALA A 156 0.12 6.32 24.32
N ASP A 157 0.30 7.43 23.61
CA ASP A 157 -0.23 8.74 24.01
C ASP A 157 -1.70 8.91 23.64
N ARG A 158 -2.23 8.05 22.76
CA ARG A 158 -3.59 8.11 22.23
C ARG A 158 -4.69 8.31 23.31
N PRO A 159 -4.66 7.66 24.49
CA PRO A 159 -5.66 7.88 25.54
C PRO A 159 -5.63 9.29 26.16
N ARG A 160 -4.48 9.98 26.07
CA ARG A 160 -4.27 11.33 26.62
C ARG A 160 -4.60 12.43 25.61
N LEU A 161 -4.94 12.07 24.36
CA LEU A 161 -5.20 12.99 23.26
C LEU A 161 -6.67 12.93 22.77
N PRO A 162 -7.67 13.15 23.64
CA PRO A 162 -9.08 12.98 23.27
C PRO A 162 -9.54 13.98 22.19
N TYR A 163 -9.05 15.22 22.19
CA TYR A 163 -9.44 16.23 21.19
C TYR A 163 -8.81 15.97 19.83
N THR A 164 -7.54 15.59 19.80
CA THR A 164 -6.82 15.17 18.59
C THR A 164 -7.50 13.95 17.99
N GLN A 165 -7.88 12.96 18.81
CA GLN A 165 -8.63 11.79 18.36
C GLN A 165 -10.00 12.17 17.79
N ALA A 166 -10.73 13.08 18.45
CA ALA A 166 -12.00 13.59 17.95
C ALA A 166 -11.86 14.41 16.65
N THR A 167 -10.68 14.95 16.36
CA THR A 167 -10.41 15.69 15.10
C THR A 167 -10.11 14.74 13.94
N ILE A 168 -9.54 13.57 14.22
CA ILE A 168 -9.20 12.54 13.22
C ILE A 168 -10.43 11.69 12.85
N ASN A 169 -11.31 11.42 13.82
CA ASN A 169 -12.52 10.60 13.66
C ASN A 169 -13.68 11.37 13.03
#